data_AF-D1FQ81-F1
#
_entry.id   AF-D1FQ81-F1
#
_cell.length_a   1.000
_cell.length_b   1.000
_cell.length_c   1.000
_cell.angle_alpha   90.00
_cell.angle_beta   90.00
_cell.angle_gamma   90.00
#
_symmetry.space_group_name_H-M   'P 1'
#
loop_
_entity.id
_entity.type
_entity.pdbx_description
1 polymer ?
#
loop_
_entity_poly.entity_id
_entity_poly.type
_entity_poly.pdbx_seq_one_letter_code
_entity_poly.pdbx_strand_id
1 'polypeptide(L)'
;FETEKAMTKDEFDQYSLMVQALMQHYLPRLERSYWKCDADNWQRDVTFYELNKLMYGLVEYEADVTGACSTGCYDFQKPRGITTLTQWPDYKCPGYIEACEASPKETFEFCFNENAMAPETYSYISSDLMRRGTKEQCRDEKVHKVSSYTSGVFKCEYCACLCHSEGAEAHRYLSLLPQVSNIDENEVIVGVKFVKHNRVLYLQTMKAPLLPFASVDTDQAVWNELDELGLVPPDYHNFSGLYTFDHKHREILMKELEVPAGTVLTGVKFIVKDGVPDLSIRYTPVDWTTGELNPAASLWITEAHDAYDTNDMLYQNRLPDQCKTPSFIDTASGQKFRFSTSAMELDGGQHVLPYFDAQPVVPVSMVPLSGVGITHKGDDRCGGFISPVVFTVHEDYMFGADSEVDPF
;
A
#
# COMPACT_ATOMS: atom_id res chain seq x y z
N PHE A 1 -2.01 24.62 -60.13
CA PHE A 1 -1.84 23.19 -59.79
C PHE A 1 -0.47 22.87 -59.20
N GLU A 2 0.66 22.91 -59.94
CA GLU A 2 1.98 22.63 -59.31
C GLU A 2 2.41 23.70 -58.30
N THR A 3 2.22 24.98 -58.62
CA THR A 3 2.49 26.11 -57.71
C THR A 3 1.62 26.11 -56.46
N GLU A 4 0.36 25.73 -56.60
CA GLU A 4 -0.63 25.65 -55.51
C GLU A 4 -0.35 24.48 -54.57
N LYS A 5 0.14 23.36 -55.12
CA LYS A 5 0.63 22.18 -54.39
C LYS A 5 1.96 22.45 -53.67
N ALA A 6 2.82 23.29 -54.25
CA ALA A 6 4.06 23.73 -53.62
C ALA A 6 3.79 24.71 -52.46
N MET A 7 2.89 25.69 -52.64
CA MET A 7 2.47 26.60 -51.57
C MET A 7 1.85 25.85 -50.39
N THR A 8 0.96 24.89 -50.64
CA THR A 8 0.36 24.07 -49.57
C THR A 8 1.38 23.18 -48.86
N LYS A 9 2.45 22.76 -49.56
CA LYS A 9 3.56 22.03 -48.93
C LYS A 9 4.39 22.95 -48.04
N ASP A 10 4.77 24.13 -48.52
CA ASP A 10 5.56 25.09 -47.72
C ASP A 10 4.79 25.55 -46.48
N GLU A 11 3.48 25.79 -46.60
CA GLU A 11 2.61 26.10 -45.45
C GLU A 11 2.53 24.94 -44.45
N PHE A 12 2.43 23.70 -44.94
CA PHE A 12 2.44 22.51 -44.09
C PHE A 12 3.78 22.32 -43.37
N ASP A 13 4.89 22.50 -44.09
CA ASP A 13 6.24 22.36 -43.54
C ASP A 13 6.50 23.44 -42.47
N GLN A 14 6.10 24.69 -42.72
CA GLN A 14 6.18 25.78 -41.73
C GLN A 14 5.31 25.50 -40.50
N TYR A 15 4.08 25.02 -40.70
CA TYR A 15 3.20 24.65 -39.60
C TYR A 15 3.77 23.49 -38.78
N SER A 16 4.33 22.46 -39.44
CA SER A 16 4.96 21.32 -38.79
C SER A 16 6.16 21.74 -37.94
N LEU A 17 7.02 22.62 -38.45
CA LEU A 17 8.15 23.16 -37.71
C LEU A 17 7.70 23.97 -36.48
N MET A 18 6.64 24.77 -36.63
CA MET A 18 6.07 25.52 -35.51
C MET A 18 5.51 24.61 -34.42
N VAL A 19 4.77 23.56 -34.81
CA VAL A 19 4.23 22.56 -33.86
C VAL A 19 5.36 21.82 -33.16
N GLN A 20 6.40 21.41 -33.88
CA GLN A 20 7.57 20.74 -33.31
C GLN A 20 8.28 21.64 -32.27
N ALA A 21 8.51 22.91 -32.60
CA ALA A 21 9.13 23.86 -31.67
C ALA A 21 8.29 24.08 -30.41
N LEU A 22 6.96 24.17 -30.54
CA LEU A 22 6.05 24.25 -29.40
C LEU A 22 6.14 22.98 -28.53
N MET A 23 6.11 21.80 -29.14
CA MET A 23 6.19 20.54 -28.42
C MET A 23 7.51 20.41 -27.64
N GLN A 24 8.65 20.69 -28.29
CA GLN A 24 9.97 20.68 -27.63
C GLN A 24 10.05 21.67 -26.46
N HIS A 25 9.33 22.80 -26.53
CA HIS A 25 9.34 23.79 -25.46
C HIS A 25 8.45 23.42 -24.27
N TYR A 26 7.29 22.81 -24.52
CA TYR A 26 6.26 22.59 -23.50
C TYR A 26 6.20 21.17 -22.97
N LEU A 27 6.42 20.13 -23.78
CA LEU A 27 6.35 18.73 -23.34
C LEU A 27 7.28 18.41 -22.17
N PRO A 28 8.56 18.85 -22.15
CA PRO A 28 9.47 18.56 -21.04
C PRO A 28 9.04 19.18 -19.70
N ARG A 29 8.08 20.12 -19.72
CA ARG A 29 7.57 20.82 -18.55
C ARG A 29 6.25 20.24 -18.05
N LEU A 30 5.66 19.29 -18.75
CA LEU A 30 4.43 18.64 -18.33
C LEU A 30 4.73 17.57 -17.28
N GLU A 31 3.82 17.42 -16.33
CA GLU A 31 3.90 16.35 -15.35
C GLU A 31 3.61 15.01 -16.04
N ARG A 32 4.55 14.07 -15.91
CA ARG A 32 4.42 12.69 -16.44
C ARG A 32 3.90 11.71 -15.40
N SER A 33 3.76 12.15 -14.16
CA SER A 33 3.22 11.35 -13.06
C SER A 33 1.72 11.15 -13.27
N TYR A 34 1.25 9.93 -13.03
CA TYR A 34 -0.16 9.60 -13.05
C TYR A 34 -0.50 8.73 -11.84
N TRP A 35 -1.48 9.17 -11.06
CA TRP A 35 -1.99 8.49 -9.88
C TRP A 35 -3.50 8.68 -9.81
N LYS A 36 -4.19 7.88 -8.98
CA LYS A 36 -5.65 7.97 -8.85
C LYS A 36 -6.05 8.85 -7.68
N CYS A 37 -6.93 9.81 -7.96
CA CYS A 37 -7.70 10.51 -6.94
C CYS A 37 -8.50 9.53 -6.09
N ASP A 38 -9.04 10.02 -4.98
CA ASP A 38 -9.88 9.21 -4.10
C ASP A 38 -11.12 8.68 -4.82
N ALA A 39 -11.50 7.45 -4.47
CA ALA A 39 -12.68 6.82 -5.05
C ALA A 39 -13.94 7.58 -4.63
N ASP A 40 -14.92 7.71 -5.54
CA ASP A 40 -16.22 8.30 -5.23
C ASP A 40 -16.95 7.57 -4.08
N ASN A 41 -16.70 6.25 -3.98
CA ASN A 41 -17.22 5.41 -2.92
C ASN A 41 -16.16 4.38 -2.49
N TRP A 42 -15.70 4.50 -1.26
CA TRP A 42 -14.77 3.55 -0.67
C TRP A 42 -15.47 2.25 -0.28
N GLN A 43 -14.94 1.14 -0.78
CA GLN A 43 -15.46 -0.20 -0.57
C GLN A 43 -14.30 -1.13 -0.26
N ARG A 44 -14.34 -1.71 0.93
CA ARG A 44 -13.35 -2.68 1.40
C ARG A 44 -13.24 -3.85 0.43
N ASP A 45 -12.01 -4.26 0.16
CA ASP A 45 -11.64 -5.36 -0.74
C ASP A 45 -12.02 -5.14 -2.21
N VAL A 46 -12.48 -3.95 -2.57
CA VAL A 46 -12.82 -3.53 -3.95
C VAL A 46 -11.99 -2.31 -4.37
N THR A 47 -12.12 -1.20 -3.64
CA THR A 47 -11.37 0.04 -3.92
C THR A 47 -10.22 0.27 -2.96
N PHE A 48 -10.17 -0.45 -1.84
CA PHE A 48 -9.01 -0.46 -0.96
C PHE A 48 -8.81 -1.80 -0.26
N TYR A 49 -7.59 -2.06 0.21
CA TYR A 49 -7.24 -3.20 1.04
C TYR A 49 -6.64 -2.77 2.37
N GLU A 50 -6.95 -3.56 3.40
CA GLU A 50 -6.33 -3.46 4.72
C GLU A 50 -5.53 -4.74 5.03
N LEU A 51 -4.46 -4.59 5.81
CA LEU A 51 -3.75 -5.67 6.50
C LEU A 51 -4.53 -6.11 7.75
N ASN A 52 -5.74 -6.64 7.53
CA ASN A 52 -6.68 -7.07 8.58
C ASN A 52 -5.95 -7.79 9.72
N LYS A 53 -6.18 -7.33 10.94
CA LYS A 53 -5.65 -7.95 12.17
C LYS A 53 -4.14 -8.13 12.22
N LEU A 54 -3.33 -7.48 11.36
CA LEU A 54 -1.87 -7.38 11.59
C LEU A 54 -1.61 -6.84 13.00
N MET A 55 -2.42 -5.86 13.39
CA MET A 55 -2.49 -5.34 14.74
C MET A 55 -3.88 -4.81 15.06
N TYR A 56 -4.30 -4.91 16.32
CA TYR A 56 -5.59 -4.40 16.76
C TYR A 56 -5.64 -4.16 18.27
N GLY A 57 -6.52 -3.26 18.70
CA GLY A 57 -6.79 -3.02 20.12
C GLY A 57 -7.51 -4.20 20.78
N LEU A 58 -7.10 -4.56 21.99
CA LEU A 58 -7.63 -5.70 22.74
C LEU A 58 -7.69 -5.39 24.23
N VAL A 59 -8.74 -5.87 24.91
CA VAL A 59 -8.85 -5.83 26.36
C VAL A 59 -8.24 -7.11 26.93
N GLU A 60 -7.23 -6.96 27.78
CA GLU A 60 -6.53 -8.09 28.41
C GLU A 60 -6.51 -7.93 29.93
N TYR A 61 -6.59 -9.04 30.64
CA TYR A 61 -6.52 -9.04 32.11
C TYR A 61 -5.05 -9.12 32.55
N GLU A 62 -4.64 -8.30 33.53
CA GLU A 62 -3.24 -8.24 33.99
C GLU A 62 -2.67 -9.62 34.37
N ALA A 63 -3.49 -10.44 35.04
CA ALA A 63 -3.09 -11.79 35.44
C ALA A 63 -2.93 -12.73 34.25
N ASP A 64 -3.62 -12.48 33.14
CA ASP A 64 -3.50 -13.28 31.92
C ASP A 64 -2.18 -12.97 31.18
N VAL A 65 -1.61 -11.78 31.40
CA VAL A 65 -0.34 -11.37 30.80
C VAL A 65 0.86 -11.89 31.59
N THR A 66 0.80 -11.81 32.92
CA THR A 66 1.96 -12.09 33.79
C THR A 66 1.82 -13.35 34.65
N GLY A 67 0.62 -13.92 34.74
CA GLY A 67 0.27 -14.97 35.69
C GLY A 67 -0.05 -14.47 37.10
N ALA A 68 0.08 -13.17 37.36
CA ALA A 68 -0.18 -12.54 38.67
C ALA A 68 -0.65 -11.08 38.52
N CYS A 69 -1.00 -10.42 39.62
CA CYS A 69 -1.32 -8.99 39.62
C CYS A 69 -0.29 -8.26 40.47
N SER A 70 0.76 -7.75 39.82
CA SER A 70 1.96 -7.26 40.51
C SER A 70 2.61 -6.03 39.87
N THR A 71 2.19 -5.64 38.67
CA THR A 71 2.87 -4.64 37.84
C THR A 71 1.91 -3.56 37.32
N GLY A 72 0.63 -3.89 37.16
CA GLY A 72 -0.36 -3.01 36.54
C GLY A 72 -0.19 -2.89 35.02
N CYS A 73 -1.14 -2.24 34.34
CA CYS A 73 -1.14 -2.16 32.87
C CYS A 73 0.01 -1.35 32.29
N TYR A 74 0.46 -0.30 32.99
CA TYR A 74 1.49 0.62 32.51
C TYR A 74 2.85 -0.05 32.31
N ASP A 75 3.11 -1.20 32.93
CA ASP A 75 4.36 -1.94 32.77
C ASP A 75 4.44 -2.73 31.45
N PHE A 76 3.35 -2.83 30.68
CA PHE A 76 3.28 -3.55 29.41
C PHE A 76 3.46 -2.63 28.19
N GLN A 77 4.46 -1.74 28.23
CA GLN A 77 4.79 -0.87 27.09
C GLN A 77 5.59 -1.58 25.98
N LYS A 78 6.23 -2.70 26.30
CA LYS A 78 7.07 -3.46 25.36
C LYS A 78 6.38 -4.75 24.94
N PRO A 79 6.65 -5.26 23.71
CA PRO A 79 6.10 -6.52 23.22
C PRO A 79 6.27 -7.66 24.22
N ARG A 80 5.16 -8.31 24.57
CA ARG A 80 5.13 -9.46 25.47
C ARG A 80 4.10 -10.49 25.00
N GLY A 81 4.50 -11.76 24.95
CA GLY A 81 3.57 -12.85 24.67
C GLY A 81 2.68 -13.17 25.87
N ILE A 82 1.45 -13.62 25.61
CA ILE A 82 0.50 -14.04 26.64
C ILE A 82 0.74 -15.52 26.96
N THR A 83 1.14 -15.83 28.20
CA THR A 83 1.65 -17.17 28.56
C THR A 83 0.67 -18.03 29.35
N THR A 84 -0.43 -17.47 29.85
CA THR A 84 -1.43 -18.21 30.64
C THR A 84 -2.72 -18.46 29.87
N LEU A 85 -3.58 -19.29 30.49
CA LEU A 85 -4.96 -19.49 30.06
C LEU A 85 -5.73 -18.20 30.30
N THR A 86 -6.35 -17.66 29.26
CA THR A 86 -7.19 -16.46 29.34
C THR A 86 -8.63 -16.85 29.63
N GLN A 87 -9.42 -15.89 30.13
CA GLN A 87 -10.86 -16.08 30.28
C GLN A 87 -11.56 -16.36 28.94
N TRP A 88 -11.02 -15.82 27.85
CA TRP A 88 -11.51 -15.99 26.48
C TRP A 88 -10.41 -16.54 25.58
N PRO A 89 -10.18 -17.87 25.57
CA PRO A 89 -9.09 -18.49 24.82
C PRO A 89 -9.15 -18.20 23.31
N ASP A 90 -10.35 -18.15 22.74
CA ASP A 90 -10.56 -17.94 21.29
C ASP A 90 -10.27 -16.49 20.86
N TYR A 91 -10.19 -15.56 21.81
CA TYR A 91 -9.95 -14.13 21.56
C TYR A 91 -8.65 -13.62 22.19
N LYS A 92 -7.83 -14.54 22.69
CA LYS A 92 -6.49 -14.28 23.17
C LYS A 92 -5.63 -13.71 22.04
N CYS A 93 -4.81 -12.70 22.33
CA CYS A 93 -3.81 -12.24 21.36
C CYS A 93 -2.87 -13.41 20.95
N PRO A 94 -2.84 -13.83 19.67
CA PRO A 94 -2.05 -14.97 19.24
C PRO A 94 -0.55 -14.66 19.06
N GLY A 95 -0.15 -13.39 19.22
CA GLY A 95 1.25 -12.95 19.17
C GLY A 95 1.65 -12.18 20.42
N TYR A 96 1.92 -10.88 20.27
CA TYR A 96 2.47 -10.03 21.33
C TYR A 96 1.52 -8.89 21.65
N ILE A 97 1.40 -8.56 22.93
CA ILE A 97 0.77 -7.31 23.35
C ILE A 97 1.82 -6.24 23.65
N GLU A 98 1.49 -4.99 23.36
CA GLU A 98 2.27 -3.80 23.75
C GLU A 98 1.36 -2.60 23.97
N ALA A 99 1.96 -1.46 24.36
CA ALA A 99 1.29 -0.18 24.51
C ALA A 99 -0.01 -0.26 25.34
N CYS A 100 0.04 -0.95 26.48
CA CYS A 100 -1.12 -1.11 27.33
C CYS A 100 -1.38 0.10 28.22
N GLU A 101 -2.66 0.39 28.45
CA GLU A 101 -3.15 1.45 29.32
C GLU A 101 -4.23 0.92 30.27
N ALA A 102 -4.20 1.40 31.52
CA ALA A 102 -5.25 1.14 32.50
C ALA A 102 -6.38 2.14 32.34
N SER A 103 -7.63 1.67 32.31
CA SER A 103 -8.81 2.52 32.33
C SER A 103 -8.94 3.25 33.68
N PRO A 104 -8.98 4.60 33.72
CA PRO A 104 -9.31 5.34 34.94
C PRO A 104 -10.63 4.93 35.60
N LYS A 105 -11.63 4.52 34.82
CA LYS A 105 -12.91 4.01 35.30
C LYS A 105 -12.90 2.52 35.62
N GLU A 106 -11.80 1.83 35.36
CA GLU A 106 -11.58 0.41 35.67
C GLU A 106 -12.67 -0.53 35.14
N THR A 107 -13.39 -0.13 34.08
CA THR A 107 -14.56 -0.85 33.58
C THR A 107 -14.59 -0.88 32.06
N PHE A 108 -14.84 -2.07 31.52
CA PHE A 108 -15.03 -2.30 30.09
C PHE A 108 -16.36 -3.02 29.87
N GLU A 109 -17.10 -2.57 28.86
CA GLU A 109 -18.27 -3.28 28.34
C GLU A 109 -18.03 -3.59 26.86
N PHE A 110 -18.13 -4.85 26.46
CA PHE A 110 -17.86 -5.24 25.08
C PHE A 110 -18.57 -6.53 24.65
N CYS A 111 -18.63 -6.74 23.35
CA CYS A 111 -18.99 -8.00 22.73
C CYS A 111 -18.04 -8.30 21.57
N PHE A 112 -17.70 -9.56 21.42
CA PHE A 112 -16.87 -10.00 20.30
C PHE A 112 -17.65 -10.00 18.99
N ASN A 113 -16.92 -9.91 17.89
CA ASN A 113 -17.45 -10.18 16.57
C ASN A 113 -17.60 -11.69 16.40
N GLU A 114 -18.78 -12.13 15.99
CA GLU A 114 -19.09 -13.53 15.73
C GLU A 114 -18.26 -14.09 14.55
N ASN A 115 -17.86 -13.22 13.62
CA ASN A 115 -17.00 -13.59 12.50
C ASN A 115 -15.53 -13.40 12.86
N ALA A 116 -14.84 -14.47 13.24
CA ALA A 116 -13.42 -14.45 13.56
C ALA A 116 -12.51 -13.96 12.40
N MET A 117 -12.96 -14.07 11.15
CA MET A 117 -12.22 -13.60 9.97
C MET A 117 -12.50 -12.12 9.62
N ALA A 118 -13.46 -11.47 10.30
CA ALA A 118 -13.66 -10.04 10.13
C ALA A 118 -12.41 -9.28 10.60
N PRO A 119 -12.13 -8.10 10.01
CA PRO A 119 -11.07 -7.21 10.49
C PRO A 119 -11.24 -6.91 11.98
N GLU A 120 -12.48 -6.76 12.44
CA GLU A 120 -12.76 -6.22 13.76
C GLU A 120 -13.04 -7.34 14.77
N THR A 121 -12.30 -7.31 15.87
CA THR A 121 -12.42 -8.25 16.99
C THR A 121 -13.66 -7.97 17.82
N TYR A 122 -14.04 -6.71 18.00
CA TYR A 122 -15.25 -6.31 18.74
C TYR A 122 -16.37 -5.82 17.81
N SER A 123 -17.59 -6.30 18.03
CA SER A 123 -18.79 -5.66 17.46
C SER A 123 -19.13 -4.38 18.23
N TYR A 124 -18.88 -4.39 19.54
CA TYR A 124 -19.03 -3.24 20.42
C TYR A 124 -17.97 -3.28 21.51
N ILE A 125 -17.39 -2.13 21.81
CA ILE A 125 -16.58 -1.92 23.02
C ILE A 125 -16.81 -0.50 23.53
N SER A 126 -16.90 -0.36 24.84
CA SER A 126 -17.08 0.93 25.49
C SER A 126 -16.32 0.97 26.81
N SER A 127 -15.38 1.90 26.87
CA SER A 127 -14.70 2.37 28.07
C SER A 127 -14.35 3.85 27.89
N ASP A 128 -13.55 4.39 28.81
CA ASP A 128 -12.88 5.68 28.65
C ASP A 128 -11.70 5.66 27.68
N LEU A 129 -11.11 4.50 27.40
CA LEU A 129 -9.97 4.35 26.46
C LEU A 129 -10.39 3.85 25.07
N MET A 130 -11.28 2.86 25.03
CA MET A 130 -11.71 2.19 23.80
C MET A 130 -13.19 2.42 23.52
N ARG A 131 -13.52 2.75 22.27
CA ARG A 131 -14.91 2.90 21.82
C ARG A 131 -15.11 2.32 20.43
N ARG A 132 -16.15 1.51 20.27
CA ARG A 132 -16.62 1.04 18.97
C ARG A 132 -18.08 0.68 19.05
N GLY A 133 -18.80 1.03 18.00
CA GLY A 133 -20.12 0.48 17.74
C GLY A 133 -21.15 0.79 18.83
N THR A 134 -22.23 0.02 18.83
CA THR A 134 -23.32 0.12 19.80
C THR A 134 -23.75 -1.26 20.29
N LYS A 135 -24.39 -1.33 21.46
CA LYS A 135 -24.80 -2.60 22.08
C LYS A 135 -25.72 -3.44 21.19
N GLU A 136 -26.50 -2.80 20.33
CA GLU A 136 -27.40 -3.46 19.38
C GLU A 136 -26.64 -4.27 18.32
N GLN A 137 -25.37 -3.94 18.06
CA GLN A 137 -24.53 -4.66 17.11
C GLN A 137 -23.99 -5.99 17.65
N CYS A 138 -24.12 -6.25 18.96
CA CYS A 138 -23.77 -7.54 19.55
C CYS A 138 -24.71 -8.66 19.11
N ARG A 139 -25.91 -8.34 18.58
CA ARG A 139 -26.91 -9.32 18.14
C ARG A 139 -27.19 -10.38 19.21
N ASP A 140 -26.79 -11.63 18.96
CA ASP A 140 -27.00 -12.77 19.86
C ASP A 140 -25.83 -12.97 20.84
N GLU A 141 -24.71 -12.26 20.63
CA GLU A 141 -23.57 -12.27 21.54
C GLU A 141 -23.91 -11.54 22.85
N LYS A 142 -23.46 -12.14 23.96
CA LYS A 142 -23.66 -11.60 25.30
C LYS A 142 -22.64 -10.51 25.62
N VAL A 143 -23.13 -9.27 25.77
CA VAL A 143 -22.33 -8.16 26.31
C VAL A 143 -21.64 -8.54 27.62
N HIS A 144 -20.31 -8.59 27.56
CA HIS A 144 -19.41 -8.78 28.68
C HIS A 144 -19.22 -7.45 29.41
N LYS A 145 -19.30 -7.49 30.75
CA LYS A 145 -18.99 -6.37 31.62
C LYS A 145 -17.93 -6.81 32.61
N VAL A 146 -16.75 -6.21 32.50
CA VAL A 146 -15.62 -6.52 33.37
C VAL A 146 -15.13 -5.29 34.09
N SER A 147 -14.60 -5.50 35.29
CA SER A 147 -14.04 -4.46 36.14
C SER A 147 -12.79 -4.95 36.85
N SER A 148 -11.86 -4.03 37.11
CA SER A 148 -10.68 -4.34 37.93
C SER A 148 -11.08 -4.93 39.28
N TYR A 149 -10.25 -5.85 39.79
CA TYR A 149 -10.49 -6.56 41.05
C TYR A 149 -9.46 -6.13 42.08
N THR A 150 -9.91 -5.80 43.29
CA THR A 150 -9.03 -5.44 44.41
C THR A 150 -9.28 -6.39 45.59
N SER A 151 -8.21 -7.00 46.10
CA SER A 151 -8.24 -7.87 47.27
C SER A 151 -7.03 -7.60 48.18
N GLY A 152 -7.29 -7.00 49.33
CA GLY A 152 -6.24 -6.59 50.25
C GLY A 152 -5.30 -5.57 49.60
N VAL A 153 -4.03 -5.94 49.47
CA VAL A 153 -2.98 -5.11 48.83
C VAL A 153 -2.80 -5.39 47.34
N PHE A 154 -3.51 -6.40 46.80
CA PHE A 154 -3.42 -6.76 45.40
C PHE A 154 -4.54 -6.11 44.61
N LYS A 155 -4.18 -5.45 43.51
CA LYS A 155 -5.11 -4.91 42.51
C LYS A 155 -4.77 -5.56 41.18
N CYS A 156 -5.79 -6.07 40.50
CA CYS A 156 -5.69 -6.65 39.17
C CYS A 156 -6.50 -5.81 38.20
N GLU A 157 -5.86 -5.32 37.15
CA GLU A 157 -6.47 -4.41 36.20
C GLU A 157 -6.89 -5.12 34.90
N TYR A 158 -7.93 -4.61 34.25
CA TYR A 158 -8.15 -4.85 32.82
C TYR A 158 -7.48 -3.73 32.03
N CYS A 159 -6.69 -4.13 31.03
CA CYS A 159 -5.83 -3.26 30.25
C CYS A 159 -6.36 -3.14 28.82
N ALA A 160 -6.40 -1.93 28.27
CA ALA A 160 -6.52 -1.72 26.84
C ALA A 160 -5.11 -1.80 26.23
N CYS A 161 -4.86 -2.76 25.35
CA CYS A 161 -3.55 -3.04 24.77
C CYS A 161 -3.64 -3.08 23.24
N LEU A 162 -2.49 -2.96 22.57
CA LEU A 162 -2.36 -3.34 21.16
C LEU A 162 -1.87 -4.79 21.07
N CYS A 163 -2.61 -5.63 20.35
CA CYS A 163 -2.19 -6.96 19.96
C CYS A 163 -1.53 -6.91 18.58
N HIS A 164 -0.34 -7.47 18.46
CA HIS A 164 0.32 -7.83 17.21
C HIS A 164 0.01 -9.28 16.91
N SER A 165 -0.83 -9.53 15.92
CA SER A 165 -1.29 -10.90 15.64
C SER A 165 -0.28 -11.66 14.81
N GLU A 166 -0.01 -12.88 15.25
CA GLU A 166 0.64 -13.91 14.44
C GLU A 166 -0.33 -15.05 14.06
N GLY A 167 -1.63 -14.81 14.29
CA GLY A 167 -2.71 -15.77 14.06
C GLY A 167 -3.02 -15.99 12.57
N ALA A 168 -3.78 -17.05 12.30
CA ALA A 168 -4.18 -17.41 10.94
C ALA A 168 -5.19 -16.43 10.32
N GLU A 169 -5.82 -15.58 11.11
CA GLU A 169 -6.72 -14.53 10.64
C GLU A 169 -5.98 -13.26 10.18
N ALA A 170 -4.69 -13.11 10.54
CA ALA A 170 -3.91 -11.91 10.23
C ALA A 170 -3.49 -11.85 8.76
N HIS A 171 -3.72 -10.71 8.12
CA HIS A 171 -3.23 -10.40 6.79
C HIS A 171 -1.90 -9.68 6.91
N ARG A 172 -0.81 -10.44 6.85
CA ARG A 172 0.54 -9.92 7.14
C ARG A 172 1.55 -10.19 6.03
N TYR A 173 1.09 -10.53 4.83
CA TYR A 173 1.98 -10.98 3.77
C TYR A 173 1.98 -10.01 2.58
N LEU A 174 3.18 -9.70 2.11
CA LEU A 174 3.43 -8.94 0.88
C LEU A 174 4.20 -9.83 -0.11
N SER A 175 3.76 -9.88 -1.36
CA SER A 175 4.45 -10.63 -2.39
C SER A 175 5.74 -9.93 -2.84
N LEU A 176 6.83 -10.70 -2.86
CA LEU A 176 8.12 -10.35 -3.45
C LEU A 176 8.28 -10.91 -4.86
N LEU A 177 7.27 -11.61 -5.38
CA LEU A 177 7.31 -12.21 -6.71
C LEU A 177 7.28 -11.11 -7.79
N PRO A 178 8.14 -11.22 -8.82
CA PRO A 178 8.15 -10.26 -9.89
C PRO A 178 6.88 -10.36 -10.75
N GLN A 179 6.36 -9.21 -11.15
CA GLN A 179 5.37 -9.08 -12.22
C GLN A 179 6.04 -8.47 -13.44
N VAL A 180 6.08 -9.23 -14.53
CA VAL A 180 6.83 -8.89 -15.73
C VAL A 180 5.97 -9.01 -16.97
N SER A 181 6.22 -8.19 -17.99
CA SER A 181 5.66 -8.39 -19.33
C SER A 181 6.48 -9.41 -20.12
N ASN A 182 5.87 -10.03 -21.15
CA ASN A 182 6.59 -10.90 -22.08
C ASN A 182 7.35 -10.07 -23.12
N ILE A 183 8.59 -9.73 -22.79
CA ILE A 183 9.46 -8.91 -23.64
C ILE A 183 9.86 -9.62 -24.93
N ASP A 184 9.86 -10.95 -24.97
CA ASP A 184 10.12 -11.73 -26.17
C ASP A 184 8.95 -11.66 -27.18
N GLU A 185 7.75 -11.33 -26.68
CA GLU A 185 6.54 -11.03 -27.48
C GLU A 185 6.29 -9.53 -27.62
N ASN A 186 7.32 -8.70 -27.37
CA ASN A 186 7.27 -7.24 -27.49
C ASN A 186 6.22 -6.56 -26.59
N GLU A 187 5.90 -7.16 -25.43
CA GLU A 187 4.96 -6.58 -24.47
C GLU A 187 5.63 -5.66 -23.45
N VAL A 188 4.94 -4.57 -23.11
CA VAL A 188 5.36 -3.58 -22.11
C VAL A 188 4.32 -3.44 -21.01
N ILE A 189 4.70 -2.84 -19.88
CA ILE A 189 3.77 -2.51 -18.81
C ILE A 189 3.15 -1.14 -19.08
N VAL A 190 1.82 -1.07 -18.93
CA VAL A 190 0.98 0.11 -19.20
C VAL A 190 0.16 0.56 -18.00
N GLY A 191 0.19 -0.21 -16.91
CA GLY A 191 -0.57 0.10 -15.71
C GLY A 191 -0.22 -0.78 -14.53
N VAL A 192 -0.59 -0.32 -13.33
CA VAL A 192 -0.27 -0.98 -12.06
C VAL A 192 -1.45 -0.85 -11.10
N LYS A 193 -1.65 -1.85 -10.24
CA LYS A 193 -2.60 -1.78 -9.11
C LYS A 193 -2.18 -2.70 -7.97
N PHE A 194 -2.67 -2.44 -6.77
CA PHE A 194 -2.65 -3.45 -5.72
C PHE A 194 -3.80 -4.43 -5.89
N VAL A 195 -3.55 -5.70 -5.56
CA VAL A 195 -4.58 -6.73 -5.40
C VAL A 195 -4.29 -7.55 -4.15
N LYS A 196 -5.33 -7.96 -3.42
CA LYS A 196 -5.20 -8.85 -2.27
C LYS A 196 -5.86 -10.18 -2.59
N HIS A 197 -5.12 -11.27 -2.44
CA HIS A 197 -5.62 -12.62 -2.63
C HIS A 197 -5.07 -13.53 -1.55
N ASN A 198 -5.91 -14.36 -0.93
CA ASN A 198 -5.53 -15.29 0.15
C ASN A 198 -4.66 -14.66 1.24
N ARG A 199 -5.02 -13.42 1.65
CA ARG A 199 -4.36 -12.63 2.70
C ARG A 199 -2.95 -12.11 2.34
N VAL A 200 -2.55 -12.26 1.08
CA VAL A 200 -1.32 -11.70 0.53
C VAL A 200 -1.64 -10.50 -0.34
N LEU A 201 -0.91 -9.41 -0.14
CA LEU A 201 -0.96 -8.24 -1.00
C LEU A 201 0.04 -8.39 -2.15
N TYR A 202 -0.40 -8.09 -3.37
CA TYR A 202 0.38 -8.13 -4.59
C TYR A 202 0.36 -6.78 -5.27
N LEU A 203 1.48 -6.42 -5.89
CA LEU A 203 1.47 -5.49 -7.00
C LEU A 203 1.11 -6.29 -8.25
N GLN A 204 0.12 -5.86 -9.04
CA GLN A 204 -0.28 -6.48 -10.30
C GLN A 204 -0.08 -5.47 -11.43
N THR A 205 0.37 -5.93 -12.59
CA THR A 205 0.65 -5.07 -13.75
C THR A 205 -0.29 -5.36 -14.90
N MET A 206 -0.64 -4.32 -15.64
CA MET A 206 -1.31 -4.41 -16.93
C MET A 206 -0.25 -4.36 -18.02
N LYS A 207 -0.35 -5.26 -19.00
CA LYS A 207 0.57 -5.37 -20.11
C LYS A 207 -0.14 -5.20 -21.46
N ALA A 208 0.59 -4.74 -22.46
CA ALA A 208 0.11 -4.62 -23.83
C ALA A 208 1.29 -4.72 -24.82
N PRO A 209 1.06 -5.19 -26.06
CA PRO A 209 2.05 -5.12 -27.13
C PRO A 209 2.47 -3.68 -27.43
N LEU A 210 3.79 -3.45 -27.53
CA LEU A 210 4.35 -2.18 -27.95
C LEU A 210 4.30 -2.05 -29.48
N LEU A 211 3.98 -0.85 -29.95
CA LEU A 211 3.93 -0.47 -31.35
C LEU A 211 4.95 0.66 -31.63
N PRO A 212 5.23 0.96 -32.90
CA PRO A 212 6.03 2.12 -33.29
C PRO A 212 5.62 3.43 -32.58
N PHE A 213 6.60 4.28 -32.33
CA PHE A 213 6.44 5.64 -31.80
C PHE A 213 5.73 5.68 -30.44
N ALA A 214 6.14 4.78 -29.53
CA ALA A 214 5.61 4.67 -28.17
C ALA A 214 4.09 4.46 -28.09
N SER A 215 3.46 3.95 -29.16
CA SER A 215 2.06 3.53 -29.13
C SER A 215 1.94 2.12 -28.56
N VAL A 216 0.76 1.76 -28.06
CA VAL A 216 0.48 0.39 -27.59
C VAL A 216 -0.80 -0.13 -28.22
N ASP A 217 -0.88 -1.44 -28.42
CA ASP A 217 -2.12 -2.09 -28.81
C ASP A 217 -3.07 -2.20 -27.62
N THR A 218 -3.99 -1.24 -27.51
CA THR A 218 -4.94 -1.16 -26.40
C THR A 218 -5.97 -2.28 -26.40
N ASP A 219 -6.25 -2.87 -27.56
CA ASP A 219 -7.25 -3.94 -27.68
C ASP A 219 -6.72 -5.26 -27.10
N GLN A 220 -5.39 -5.41 -27.05
CA GLN A 220 -4.71 -6.56 -26.44
C GLN A 220 -4.25 -6.31 -24.99
N ALA A 221 -4.61 -5.15 -24.42
CA ALA A 221 -4.16 -4.81 -23.09
C ALA A 221 -4.86 -5.64 -22.00
N VAL A 222 -4.08 -6.33 -21.16
CA VAL A 222 -4.60 -7.29 -20.18
C VAL A 222 -3.81 -7.23 -18.86
N TRP A 223 -4.50 -7.49 -17.74
CA TRP A 223 -3.83 -7.65 -16.44
C TRP A 223 -3.11 -8.99 -16.39
N ASN A 224 -1.83 -8.97 -15.97
CA ASN A 224 -1.06 -10.19 -15.71
C ASN A 224 -1.76 -11.04 -14.67
N GLU A 225 -1.84 -12.35 -14.91
CA GLU A 225 -2.30 -13.28 -13.88
C GLU A 225 -1.31 -13.32 -12.72
N LEU A 226 -1.83 -13.49 -11.51
CA LEU A 226 -1.01 -13.68 -10.33
C LEU A 226 -0.39 -15.09 -10.38
N ASP A 227 0.87 -15.21 -9.99
CA ASP A 227 1.57 -16.50 -9.94
C ASP A 227 0.79 -17.50 -9.06
N GLU A 228 0.53 -18.69 -9.59
CA GLU A 228 -0.20 -19.77 -8.91
C GLU A 228 0.40 -20.11 -7.54
N LEU A 229 1.72 -20.00 -7.37
CA LEU A 229 2.39 -20.23 -6.08
C LEU A 229 2.01 -19.17 -5.03
N GLY A 230 1.72 -17.94 -5.47
CA GLY A 230 1.14 -16.90 -4.61
C GLY A 230 -0.34 -17.15 -4.27
N LEU A 231 -1.03 -17.96 -5.05
CA LEU A 231 -2.43 -18.28 -4.79
C LEU A 231 -2.61 -19.32 -3.68
N VAL A 232 -1.57 -20.00 -3.22
CA VAL A 232 -1.68 -20.94 -2.10
C VAL A 232 -1.70 -20.18 -0.77
N PRO A 233 -2.54 -20.54 0.21
CA PRO A 233 -2.57 -19.85 1.50
C PRO A 233 -1.19 -19.91 2.18
N PRO A 234 -0.67 -18.78 2.71
CA PRO A 234 0.69 -18.68 3.25
C PRO A 234 1.03 -19.70 4.34
N ASP A 235 0.04 -20.12 5.12
CA ASP A 235 0.23 -21.04 6.26
C ASP A 235 0.69 -22.45 5.84
N TYR A 236 0.68 -22.75 4.53
CA TYR A 236 1.07 -24.05 3.99
C TYR A 236 2.50 -24.10 3.44
N HIS A 237 3.21 -22.96 3.31
CA HIS A 237 4.57 -22.94 2.75
C HIS A 237 5.48 -21.88 3.38
N ASN A 238 6.70 -22.27 3.77
CA ASN A 238 7.82 -21.34 3.99
C ASN A 238 8.33 -20.85 2.62
N PHE A 239 7.62 -19.90 2.01
CA PHE A 239 7.91 -19.41 0.68
C PHE A 239 8.84 -18.19 0.72
N SER A 240 10.00 -18.28 0.07
CA SER A 240 10.99 -17.19 0.02
C SER A 240 10.53 -15.96 -0.77
N GLY A 241 9.42 -16.05 -1.51
CA GLY A 241 8.83 -14.95 -2.26
C GLY A 241 7.74 -14.18 -1.51
N LEU A 242 7.55 -14.40 -0.21
CA LEU A 242 6.68 -13.59 0.64
C LEU A 242 7.50 -12.85 1.70
N TYR A 243 7.16 -11.58 1.92
CA TYR A 243 7.57 -10.82 3.08
C TYR A 243 6.47 -10.87 4.15
N THR A 244 6.85 -11.08 5.40
CA THR A 244 5.92 -11.17 6.52
C THR A 244 6.09 -9.96 7.42
N PHE A 245 5.02 -9.16 7.54
CA PHE A 245 4.96 -8.08 8.52
C PHE A 245 4.82 -8.66 9.94
N ASP A 246 5.56 -8.10 10.88
CA ASP A 246 5.50 -8.48 12.30
C ASP A 246 5.62 -7.25 13.21
N HIS A 247 5.61 -7.48 14.53
CA HIS A 247 5.67 -6.38 15.51
C HIS A 247 6.92 -5.49 15.38
N LYS A 248 8.04 -5.98 14.85
CA LYS A 248 9.25 -5.18 14.60
C LYS A 248 9.24 -4.63 13.17
N HIS A 249 8.93 -5.48 12.21
CA HIS A 249 9.06 -5.24 10.79
C HIS A 249 7.69 -4.97 10.16
N ARG A 250 7.17 -3.76 10.40
CA ARG A 250 5.86 -3.30 9.92
C ARG A 250 5.98 -2.00 9.13
N GLU A 251 7.06 -1.90 8.36
CA GLU A 251 7.39 -0.72 7.58
C GLU A 251 7.37 -1.03 6.09
N ILE A 252 7.23 0.00 5.26
CA ILE A 252 7.40 -0.06 3.81
C ILE A 252 8.00 1.26 3.31
N LEU A 253 8.94 1.18 2.36
CA LEU A 253 9.55 2.35 1.73
C LEU A 253 8.64 2.91 0.64
N MET A 254 8.36 4.21 0.72
CA MET A 254 7.81 5.00 -0.37
C MET A 254 8.94 5.34 -1.32
N LYS A 255 8.74 5.04 -2.59
CA LYS A 255 9.77 5.20 -3.59
C LYS A 255 9.16 5.34 -4.95
N GLU A 256 9.66 6.32 -5.69
CA GLU A 256 9.39 6.53 -7.10
C GLU A 256 10.65 6.19 -7.88
N LEU A 257 10.51 5.33 -8.88
CA LEU A 257 11.60 4.90 -9.75
C LEU A 257 11.23 5.17 -11.20
N GLU A 258 12.15 5.82 -11.91
CA GLU A 258 12.11 5.97 -13.36
C GLU A 258 13.29 5.25 -14.01
N VAL A 259 13.08 4.78 -15.23
CA VAL A 259 14.06 4.05 -16.03
C VAL A 259 14.87 5.03 -16.88
N PRO A 260 16.10 4.67 -17.28
CA PRO A 260 16.90 5.52 -18.16
C PRO A 260 16.23 5.82 -19.50
N ALA A 261 16.57 6.96 -20.10
CA ALA A 261 16.13 7.33 -21.46
C ALA A 261 16.46 6.22 -22.48
N GLY A 262 15.58 6.03 -23.47
CA GLY A 262 15.71 4.95 -24.46
C GLY A 262 15.31 3.56 -23.94
N THR A 263 14.68 3.47 -22.76
CA THR A 263 14.19 2.22 -22.19
C THR A 263 12.73 2.35 -21.74
N VAL A 264 12.07 1.22 -21.54
CA VAL A 264 10.68 1.11 -21.06
C VAL A 264 10.56 0.16 -19.89
N LEU A 265 9.57 0.40 -19.05
CA LEU A 265 9.21 -0.46 -17.93
C LEU A 265 8.64 -1.80 -18.43
N THR A 266 9.24 -2.90 -17.99
CA THR A 266 8.82 -4.26 -18.33
C THR A 266 8.72 -5.19 -17.13
N GLY A 267 8.96 -4.69 -15.92
CA GLY A 267 8.75 -5.45 -14.70
C GLY A 267 8.72 -4.61 -13.44
N VAL A 268 8.04 -5.11 -12.41
CA VAL A 268 8.01 -4.54 -11.06
C VAL A 268 8.10 -5.67 -10.03
N LYS A 269 8.70 -5.39 -8.88
CA LYS A 269 8.66 -6.27 -7.71
C LYS A 269 8.98 -5.50 -6.45
N PHE A 270 8.58 -6.06 -5.32
CA PHE A 270 9.18 -5.69 -4.05
C PHE A 270 10.44 -6.50 -3.80
N ILE A 271 11.43 -5.85 -3.19
CA ILE A 271 12.62 -6.46 -2.61
C ILE A 271 12.67 -6.09 -1.13
N VAL A 272 13.57 -6.70 -0.36
CA VAL A 272 13.76 -6.33 1.05
C VAL A 272 15.14 -5.68 1.19
N LYS A 273 15.15 -4.44 1.68
CA LYS A 273 16.37 -3.67 1.96
C LYS A 273 16.38 -3.30 3.44
N ASP A 274 17.42 -3.73 4.15
CA ASP A 274 17.58 -3.47 5.60
C ASP A 274 16.34 -3.86 6.44
N GLY A 275 15.67 -4.96 6.04
CA GLY A 275 14.47 -5.45 6.72
C GLY A 275 13.18 -4.71 6.36
N VAL A 276 13.20 -3.81 5.37
CA VAL A 276 12.02 -3.06 4.91
C VAL A 276 11.75 -3.36 3.43
N PRO A 277 10.50 -3.63 3.03
CA PRO A 277 10.13 -3.75 1.62
C PRO A 277 10.41 -2.46 0.85
N ASP A 278 11.05 -2.60 -0.31
CA ASP A 278 11.43 -1.53 -1.24
C ASP A 278 11.05 -1.91 -2.68
N LEU A 279 10.77 -0.92 -3.51
CA LEU A 279 10.43 -1.12 -4.92
C LEU A 279 11.70 -1.36 -5.76
N SER A 280 11.60 -2.32 -6.68
CA SER A 280 12.54 -2.53 -7.78
C SER A 280 11.78 -2.67 -9.09
N ILE A 281 12.28 -2.02 -10.14
CA ILE A 281 11.66 -2.07 -11.47
C ILE A 281 12.63 -2.65 -12.49
N ARG A 282 12.09 -3.32 -13.50
CA ARG A 282 12.83 -3.86 -14.65
C ARG A 282 12.57 -2.95 -15.84
N TYR A 283 13.63 -2.61 -16.55
CA TYR A 283 13.54 -1.91 -17.82
C TYR A 283 14.12 -2.75 -18.97
N THR A 284 13.68 -2.41 -20.18
CA THR A 284 14.17 -3.00 -21.42
C THR A 284 14.45 -1.88 -22.43
N PRO A 285 15.62 -1.84 -23.07
CA PRO A 285 15.88 -0.89 -24.15
C PRO A 285 14.92 -1.10 -25.33
N VAL A 286 14.61 0.00 -26.01
CA VAL A 286 13.63 0.02 -27.09
C VAL A 286 14.13 0.87 -28.25
N ASP A 287 13.87 0.40 -29.47
CA ASP A 287 13.91 1.27 -30.65
C ASP A 287 12.53 1.93 -30.81
N TRP A 288 12.44 3.22 -30.53
CA TRP A 288 11.18 3.95 -30.58
C TRP A 288 10.58 4.08 -31.97
N THR A 289 11.39 4.01 -33.02
CA THR A 289 10.89 4.13 -34.40
C THR A 289 10.19 2.85 -34.83
N THR A 290 10.74 1.70 -34.46
CA THR A 290 10.17 0.39 -34.81
C THR A 290 9.22 -0.14 -33.74
N GLY A 291 9.36 0.31 -32.50
CA GLY A 291 8.68 -0.25 -31.33
C GLY A 291 9.27 -1.58 -30.86
N GLU A 292 10.47 -1.97 -31.33
CA GLU A 292 11.08 -3.26 -30.96
C GLU A 292 11.87 -3.16 -29.65
N LEU A 293 11.60 -4.09 -28.73
CA LEU A 293 12.37 -4.27 -27.50
C LEU A 293 13.68 -5.02 -27.75
N ASN A 294 14.68 -4.78 -26.90
CA ASN A 294 15.90 -5.58 -26.81
C ASN A 294 15.95 -6.39 -25.50
N PRO A 295 15.37 -7.61 -25.46
CA PRO A 295 15.31 -8.43 -24.25
C PRO A 295 16.67 -8.76 -23.63
N ALA A 296 17.70 -8.91 -24.46
CA ALA A 296 19.04 -9.29 -23.99
C ALA A 296 19.71 -8.20 -23.13
N ALA A 297 19.22 -6.96 -23.21
CA ALA A 297 19.73 -5.81 -22.48
C ALA A 297 18.80 -5.38 -21.31
N SER A 298 17.83 -6.20 -20.94
CA SER A 298 16.95 -5.91 -19.80
C SER A 298 17.68 -5.97 -18.46
N LEU A 299 17.42 -4.99 -17.60
CA LEU A 299 18.05 -4.90 -16.28
C LEU A 299 17.03 -4.52 -15.21
N TRP A 300 17.29 -4.96 -13.98
CA TRP A 300 16.58 -4.50 -12.80
C TRP A 300 17.33 -3.34 -12.16
N ILE A 301 16.60 -2.33 -11.72
CA ILE A 301 17.14 -1.22 -10.93
C ILE A 301 16.51 -1.16 -9.55
N THR A 302 17.37 -0.74 -8.64
CA THR A 302 17.03 -0.35 -7.28
C THR A 302 17.96 0.80 -6.96
N GLU A 303 17.44 2.01 -6.94
CA GLU A 303 18.24 3.14 -6.50
C GLU A 303 18.42 3.11 -4.97
N ALA A 304 19.60 3.54 -4.51
CA ALA A 304 19.82 3.82 -3.12
C ALA A 304 19.43 5.28 -2.86
N HIS A 305 18.31 5.48 -2.19
CA HIS A 305 18.05 6.76 -1.54
C HIS A 305 18.57 6.71 -0.11
N ASP A 306 19.06 7.84 0.38
CA ASP A 306 19.21 8.04 1.81
C ASP A 306 17.82 7.86 2.43
N ALA A 307 17.68 6.88 3.32
CA ALA A 307 16.44 6.70 4.05
C ALA A 307 16.23 7.95 4.90
N TYR A 308 15.22 8.75 4.55
CA TYR A 308 14.77 9.78 5.44
C TYR A 308 13.97 9.10 6.55
N ASP A 309 14.34 9.39 7.79
CA ASP A 309 13.58 8.96 8.95
C ASP A 309 12.27 9.76 8.93
N THR A 310 11.18 9.13 8.53
CA THR A 310 9.93 9.86 8.27
C THR A 310 8.84 9.37 9.15
N ASN A 311 8.33 10.34 9.92
CA ASN A 311 7.04 10.40 10.56
C ASN A 311 6.50 9.03 10.96
N ASP A 312 6.75 8.64 12.22
CA ASP A 312 5.66 8.04 12.97
C ASP A 312 4.49 9.01 12.78
N MET A 313 3.55 8.73 11.88
CA MET A 313 2.33 9.52 11.75
C MET A 313 1.50 9.30 13.01
N LEU A 314 1.94 9.93 14.09
CA LEU A 314 1.09 10.56 15.07
C LEU A 314 0.59 11.78 14.30
N TYR A 315 -0.67 11.86 13.88
CA TYR A 315 -1.75 12.19 14.79
C TYR A 315 -3.10 11.90 14.14
N GLN A 316 -4.03 11.41 14.98
CA GLN A 316 -5.46 11.22 14.67
C GLN A 316 -5.72 10.22 13.55
N ASN A 317 -5.44 8.94 13.85
CA ASN A 317 -5.62 7.77 12.99
C ASN A 317 -7.10 7.49 12.64
N ARG A 318 -7.75 8.42 11.92
CA ARG A 318 -9.08 8.23 11.35
C ARG A 318 -9.01 7.30 10.16
N LEU A 319 -10.10 6.57 9.98
CA LEU A 319 -10.25 5.64 8.88
C LEU A 319 -10.26 6.43 7.55
N PRO A 320 -9.36 6.10 6.60
CA PRO A 320 -9.20 6.81 5.32
C PRO A 320 -10.51 6.91 4.52
N ASP A 321 -11.34 5.87 4.56
CA ASP A 321 -12.63 5.78 3.88
C ASP A 321 -13.72 6.72 4.45
N GLN A 322 -13.47 7.33 5.60
CA GLN A 322 -14.39 8.24 6.29
C GLN A 322 -13.94 9.71 6.22
N CYS A 323 -12.82 9.95 5.55
CA CYS A 323 -12.25 11.28 5.42
C CYS A 323 -13.02 12.12 4.39
N LYS A 324 -13.19 13.40 4.72
CA LYS A 324 -13.96 14.37 3.89
C LYS A 324 -13.06 15.23 3.01
N THR A 325 -11.80 15.34 3.40
CA THR A 325 -10.77 16.08 2.67
C THR A 325 -10.19 15.14 1.61
N PRO A 326 -10.12 15.59 0.34
CA PRO A 326 -9.43 14.82 -0.70
C PRO A 326 -7.96 14.61 -0.33
N SER A 327 -7.48 13.39 -0.56
CA SER A 327 -6.10 13.01 -0.31
C SER A 327 -5.18 13.64 -1.37
N PHE A 328 -3.99 14.05 -0.95
CA PHE A 328 -2.89 14.46 -1.83
C PHE A 328 -1.66 13.63 -1.50
N ILE A 329 -0.74 13.49 -2.47
CA ILE A 329 0.56 12.85 -2.21
C ILE A 329 1.32 13.73 -1.22
N ASP A 330 1.58 13.19 -0.03
CA ASP A 330 2.22 13.88 1.08
C ASP A 330 3.63 13.35 1.35
N THR A 331 4.11 12.41 0.53
CA THR A 331 5.43 11.80 0.68
C THR A 331 6.42 12.01 -0.44
N ALA A 332 7.68 12.11 -0.04
CA ALA A 332 8.83 12.13 -0.91
C ALA A 332 9.40 10.71 -1.12
N SER A 333 10.12 10.50 -2.23
CA SER A 333 10.85 9.26 -2.46
C SER A 333 11.92 9.04 -1.39
N GLY A 334 12.01 7.83 -0.84
CA GLY A 334 12.94 7.44 0.22
C GLY A 334 12.38 7.53 1.65
N GLN A 335 11.14 8.03 1.81
CA GLN A 335 10.43 8.02 3.08
C GLN A 335 9.93 6.61 3.42
N LYS A 336 9.81 6.28 4.71
CA LYS A 336 9.23 5.03 5.22
C LYS A 336 7.89 5.30 5.90
N PHE A 337 6.94 4.38 5.74
CA PHE A 337 5.74 4.32 6.57
C PHE A 337 5.77 3.12 7.47
N ARG A 338 5.37 3.33 8.73
CA ARG A 338 5.16 2.28 9.72
C ARG A 338 3.66 2.06 9.94
N PHE A 339 3.19 0.82 9.76
CA PHE A 339 1.79 0.47 10.02
C PHE A 339 1.47 0.60 11.52
N SER A 340 0.31 1.17 11.80
CA SER A 340 -0.27 1.33 13.13
C SER A 340 -1.77 1.06 13.10
N THR A 341 -2.42 1.06 14.26
CA THR A 341 -3.88 0.94 14.32
C THR A 341 -4.57 2.29 14.14
N SER A 342 -5.85 2.27 13.80
CA SER A 342 -6.79 3.35 14.09
C SER A 342 -6.76 3.72 15.58
N ALA A 343 -7.28 4.90 15.91
CA ALA A 343 -7.27 5.39 17.27
C ALA A 343 -8.24 4.59 18.18
N MET A 344 -7.83 4.25 19.40
CA MET A 344 -8.64 3.45 20.33
C MET A 344 -9.98 4.13 20.67
N GLU A 345 -9.98 5.45 20.80
CA GLU A 345 -11.15 6.26 21.09
C GLU A 345 -12.12 6.41 19.92
N LEU A 346 -11.67 6.11 18.69
CA LEU A 346 -12.46 6.19 17.48
C LEU A 346 -13.23 4.89 17.23
N ASP A 347 -12.52 3.78 17.21
CA ASP A 347 -13.09 2.48 16.86
C ASP A 347 -12.49 1.31 17.65
N GLY A 348 -11.79 1.57 18.75
CA GLY A 348 -11.12 0.55 19.55
C GLY A 348 -9.82 0.05 18.92
N GLY A 349 -9.23 0.80 17.97
CA GLY A 349 -8.01 0.41 17.29
C GLY A 349 -8.18 -0.86 16.46
N GLN A 350 -9.34 -1.03 15.83
CA GLN A 350 -9.70 -2.29 15.15
C GLN A 350 -9.25 -2.34 13.69
N HIS A 351 -8.68 -1.26 13.15
CA HIS A 351 -8.21 -1.20 11.76
C HIS A 351 -6.72 -0.88 11.69
N VAL A 352 -6.06 -1.40 10.68
CA VAL A 352 -4.64 -1.16 10.38
C VAL A 352 -4.49 -0.10 9.31
N LEU A 353 -3.71 0.93 9.59
CA LEU A 353 -3.48 2.10 8.75
C LEU A 353 -2.01 2.23 8.36
N PRO A 354 -1.69 2.82 7.19
CA PRO A 354 -2.61 3.23 6.12
C PRO A 354 -3.29 2.04 5.41
N TYR A 355 -4.36 2.32 4.65
CA TYR A 355 -4.91 1.33 3.71
C TYR A 355 -4.09 1.30 2.41
N PHE A 356 -4.33 0.31 1.55
CA PHE A 356 -3.77 0.25 0.19
C PHE A 356 -4.85 0.63 -0.82
N ASP A 357 -4.57 1.58 -1.71
CA ASP A 357 -5.47 1.96 -2.80
C ASP A 357 -5.47 0.84 -3.87
N ALA A 358 -6.64 0.21 -4.07
CA ALA A 358 -6.79 -0.89 -5.02
C ALA A 358 -7.15 -0.40 -6.44
N GLN A 359 -7.34 0.91 -6.63
CA GLN A 359 -7.73 1.45 -7.92
C GLN A 359 -6.62 1.24 -8.97
N PRO A 360 -6.99 0.91 -10.22
CA PRO A 360 -6.02 0.74 -11.28
C PRO A 360 -5.42 2.08 -11.70
N VAL A 361 -4.10 2.17 -11.65
CA VAL A 361 -3.33 3.32 -12.12
C VAL A 361 -2.88 3.05 -13.55
N VAL A 362 -3.69 3.54 -14.49
CA VAL A 362 -3.49 3.44 -15.94
C VAL A 362 -3.71 4.84 -16.53
N PRO A 363 -2.73 5.41 -17.26
CA PRO A 363 -2.91 6.69 -17.94
C PRO A 363 -4.13 6.68 -18.87
N VAL A 364 -4.81 7.84 -19.00
CA VAL A 364 -6.05 7.96 -19.81
C VAL A 364 -5.80 7.56 -21.26
N SER A 365 -4.70 8.04 -21.84
CA SER A 365 -4.15 7.47 -23.06
C SER A 365 -3.13 6.43 -22.66
N MET A 366 -3.42 5.16 -22.92
CA MET A 366 -2.51 4.08 -22.60
C MET A 366 -1.22 4.24 -23.41
N VAL A 367 -0.10 4.22 -22.72
CA VAL A 367 1.25 4.45 -23.27
C VAL A 367 2.23 3.54 -22.51
N PRO A 368 3.40 3.21 -23.09
CA PRO A 368 4.45 2.58 -22.31
C PRO A 368 4.84 3.48 -21.14
N LEU A 369 5.17 2.85 -20.02
CA LEU A 369 5.61 3.55 -18.83
C LEU A 369 7.14 3.61 -18.77
N SER A 370 7.67 4.71 -18.25
CA SER A 370 9.09 4.84 -17.88
C SER A 370 9.30 4.69 -16.38
N GLY A 371 8.27 4.49 -15.58
CA GLY A 371 8.47 4.38 -14.15
C GLY A 371 7.23 3.96 -13.39
N VAL A 372 7.48 3.57 -12.14
CA VAL A 372 6.47 3.25 -11.13
C VAL A 372 6.98 3.74 -9.79
N GLY A 373 6.07 4.21 -8.96
CA GLY A 373 6.33 4.43 -7.56
C GLY A 373 5.24 3.87 -6.66
N ILE A 374 5.62 3.70 -5.40
CA ILE A 374 4.71 3.51 -4.28
C ILE A 374 4.82 4.75 -3.41
N THR A 375 3.70 5.40 -3.17
CA THR A 375 3.61 6.63 -2.39
C THR A 375 2.50 6.53 -1.38
N HIS A 376 2.45 7.46 -0.43
CA HIS A 376 1.28 7.67 0.42
C HIS A 376 0.54 8.92 -0.02
N LYS A 377 -0.78 8.84 0.05
CA LYS A 377 -1.67 9.99 -0.11
C LYS A 377 -2.61 10.08 1.09
N GLY A 378 -2.78 11.28 1.63
CA GLY A 378 -3.60 11.49 2.81
C GLY A 378 -3.89 12.95 3.10
N ASP A 379 -4.35 13.20 4.32
CA ASP A 379 -4.52 14.51 4.96
C ASP A 379 -3.99 14.36 6.40
N ASP A 380 -3.55 15.45 7.03
CA ASP A 380 -2.89 15.47 8.35
C ASP A 380 -3.67 14.81 9.50
N ARG A 381 -4.93 14.41 9.28
CA ARG A 381 -5.86 13.84 10.28
C ARG A 381 -6.48 12.51 9.84
N CYS A 382 -5.94 11.91 8.80
CA CYS A 382 -6.49 10.74 8.13
C CYS A 382 -5.38 9.72 7.92
N GLY A 383 -5.70 8.43 8.12
CA GLY A 383 -4.72 7.37 7.97
C GLY A 383 -4.15 7.21 6.56
N GLY A 384 -4.78 7.82 5.55
CA GLY A 384 -4.34 7.81 4.16
C GLY A 384 -4.28 6.44 3.48
N PHE A 385 -3.74 6.44 2.27
CA PHE A 385 -3.62 5.29 1.39
C PHE A 385 -2.20 5.18 0.83
N ILE A 386 -1.63 3.98 0.90
CA ILE A 386 -0.49 3.59 0.07
C ILE A 386 -1.02 3.37 -1.35
N SER A 387 -0.52 4.13 -2.31
CA SER A 387 -1.00 4.14 -3.70
C SER A 387 0.15 3.92 -4.68
N PRO A 388 -0.08 3.21 -5.80
CA PRO A 388 0.81 3.27 -6.93
C PRO A 388 0.77 4.67 -7.57
N VAL A 389 1.90 5.06 -8.17
CA VAL A 389 2.03 6.14 -9.16
C VAL A 389 2.78 5.57 -10.35
N VAL A 390 2.47 6.03 -11.56
CA VAL A 390 3.18 5.61 -12.77
C VAL A 390 3.70 6.82 -13.54
N PHE A 391 4.77 6.64 -14.30
CA PHE A 391 5.36 7.70 -15.10
C PHE A 391 5.28 7.33 -16.57
N THR A 392 4.73 8.23 -17.39
CA THR A 392 4.71 8.06 -18.85
C THR A 392 6.09 8.33 -19.43
N VAL A 393 6.41 7.71 -20.57
CA VAL A 393 7.71 7.86 -21.22
C VAL A 393 8.06 9.31 -21.58
N HIS A 394 9.35 9.64 -21.49
CA HIS A 394 9.91 10.93 -21.91
C HIS A 394 9.67 11.20 -23.39
N GLU A 395 9.46 12.44 -23.77
CA GLU A 395 9.24 12.89 -25.15
C GLU A 395 10.44 12.68 -26.10
N ASP A 396 11.58 12.20 -25.61
CA ASP A 396 12.78 11.89 -26.39
C ASP A 396 12.50 10.94 -27.58
N TYR A 397 11.47 10.08 -27.48
CA TYR A 397 11.05 9.23 -28.60
C TYR A 397 10.48 9.99 -29.80
N MET A 398 10.06 11.25 -29.61
CA MET A 398 9.55 12.11 -30.69
C MET A 398 10.65 12.92 -31.37
N PHE A 399 11.70 13.32 -30.65
CA PHE A 399 12.68 14.30 -31.12
C PHE A 399 14.12 13.77 -31.24
N GLY A 400 14.41 12.59 -30.66
CA GLY A 400 15.76 12.07 -30.50
C GLY A 400 16.52 12.76 -29.36
N ALA A 401 17.42 12.03 -28.69
CA ALA A 401 18.14 12.50 -27.50
C ALA A 401 19.10 13.69 -27.76
N ASP A 402 19.37 14.02 -29.03
CA ASP A 402 20.35 15.05 -29.45
C ASP A 402 19.71 16.40 -29.83
N SER A 403 18.41 16.61 -29.58
CA SER A 403 17.80 17.92 -29.86
C SER A 403 18.18 18.93 -28.76
N GLU A 404 19.36 19.52 -28.87
CA GLU A 404 19.75 20.70 -28.08
C GLU A 404 18.69 21.79 -28.27
N VAL A 405 18.07 22.18 -27.15
CA VAL A 405 17.11 23.28 -27.10
C VAL A 405 17.89 24.57 -27.27
N ASP A 406 17.85 25.17 -28.47
CA ASP A 406 18.36 26.52 -28.68
C ASP A 406 17.45 27.49 -27.90
N PRO A 407 17.97 28.17 -26.86
CA PRO A 407 17.17 29.09 -26.07
C PRO A 407 17.02 30.38 -26.89
N PHE A 408 15.86 30.54 -27.53
CA PHE A 408 15.45 31.86 -27.99
C PHE A 408 15.46 32.88 -26.85
#